data_AF-R6HG26-F1
#
_entry.id   AF-R6HG26-F1
#
_cell.length_a   1.000
_cell.length_b   1.000
_cell.length_c   1.000
_cell.angle_alpha   90.00
_cell.angle_beta   90.00
_cell.angle_gamma   90.00
#
_symmetry.space_group_name_H-M   'P 1'
#
loop_
_entity.id
_entity.type
_entity.pdbx_description
1 polymer ?
#
loop_
_entity_poly.entity_id
_entity_poly.type
_entity_poly.pdbx_seq_one_letter_code
_entity_poly.pdbx_strand_id
1 'polypeptide(L)'
;MAAQLVAAQKATLSYAGQRIAATDPCAYELLTSLKAAEQVTLEQRVRASDRLLKQAAGIIGKFCDERIPANDEDALVQRIVAELEKAKDHCETFNREKYVGIREYPYPGSSVIEKGVSAINAVLAQRSQPTALLKAIGEAEDDLLDYAEDIEAVDEFFSRQQRLFDDAVKMLGVAQQDGFYLSSSESAQDAIAKTREILTLEEPYRRISELSGLRKQFEEAHLTLVKAKRNELLDVVRTGREELAEYASQQGEFVETAKRAVADAGRTCDSLETQIHAAETASVLDSLKARFETWCDQSYAAVDKAVEAARAQKAREVAIKATTESGETVTHVHQTHALAPKPEPKVKAVKRTDVCARKVLSSEADVDAYLAEVREKLLAELAGVDSIRLG
;
A
#
# COMPACT_ATOMS: atom_id res chain seq x y z
N MET A 1 69.07 -2.82 -22.32
CA MET A 1 68.28 -2.33 -23.49
C MET A 1 66.82 -2.78 -23.42
N ALA A 2 66.52 -4.10 -23.32
CA ALA A 2 65.13 -4.59 -23.18
C ALA A 2 64.38 -3.96 -21.99
N ALA A 3 64.98 -3.93 -20.80
CA ALA A 3 64.39 -3.29 -19.62
C ALA A 3 64.07 -1.80 -19.82
N GLN A 4 64.91 -1.05 -20.55
CA GLN A 4 64.67 0.36 -20.87
C GLN A 4 63.51 0.54 -21.86
N LEU A 5 63.37 -0.37 -22.83
CA LEU A 5 62.25 -0.35 -23.79
C LEU A 5 60.92 -0.71 -23.12
N VAL A 6 60.93 -1.68 -22.20
CA VAL A 6 59.75 -2.05 -21.40
C VAL A 6 59.38 -0.93 -20.43
N ALA A 7 60.34 -0.34 -19.71
CA ALA A 7 60.12 0.79 -18.82
C ALA A 7 59.64 2.05 -19.57
N ALA A 8 60.09 2.27 -20.80
CA ALA A 8 59.63 3.38 -21.64
C ALA A 8 58.31 3.08 -22.40
N GLN A 9 57.63 1.96 -22.09
CA GLN A 9 56.40 1.51 -22.77
C GLN A 9 56.55 1.37 -24.30
N LYS A 10 57.75 1.04 -24.79
CA LYS A 10 58.05 0.81 -26.22
C LYS A 10 58.08 -0.67 -26.59
N ALA A 11 58.08 -1.56 -25.60
CA ALA A 11 58.02 -3.00 -25.79
C ALA A 11 57.08 -3.64 -24.76
N THR A 12 56.38 -4.70 -25.18
CA THR A 12 55.54 -5.54 -24.33
C THR A 12 56.33 -6.78 -23.94
N LEU A 13 56.41 -7.05 -22.63
CA LEU A 13 56.98 -8.28 -22.09
C LEU A 13 55.85 -9.29 -21.89
N SER A 14 56.02 -10.51 -22.39
CA SER A 14 55.04 -11.58 -22.23
C SER A 14 55.71 -12.85 -21.72
N TYR A 15 55.10 -13.52 -20.75
CA TYR A 15 55.54 -14.81 -20.21
C TYR A 15 54.39 -15.81 -20.28
N ALA A 16 54.63 -16.99 -20.85
CA ALA A 16 53.61 -18.04 -21.03
C ALA A 16 52.29 -17.54 -21.69
N GLY A 17 52.40 -16.56 -22.60
CA GLY A 17 51.25 -15.96 -23.28
C GLY A 17 50.51 -14.86 -22.50
N GLN A 18 50.88 -14.57 -21.25
CA GLN A 18 50.36 -13.45 -20.48
C GLN A 18 51.31 -12.25 -20.54
N ARG A 19 50.74 -11.05 -20.68
CA ARG A 19 51.48 -9.79 -20.63
C ARG A 19 51.90 -9.47 -19.19
N ILE A 20 53.17 -9.16 -19.01
CA ILE A 20 53.76 -8.75 -17.73
C ILE A 20 53.93 -7.23 -17.73
N ALA A 21 53.41 -6.56 -16.71
CA ALA A 21 53.58 -5.11 -16.55
C ALA A 21 55.04 -4.77 -16.20
N ALA A 22 55.52 -3.61 -16.63
CA ALA A 22 56.89 -3.16 -16.32
C ALA A 22 57.12 -2.96 -14.80
N THR A 23 56.04 -2.72 -14.06
CA THR A 23 56.01 -2.53 -12.60
C THR A 23 55.86 -3.83 -11.82
N ASP A 24 55.64 -4.96 -12.49
CA ASP A 24 55.51 -6.27 -11.84
C ASP A 24 56.88 -6.70 -11.26
N PRO A 25 56.96 -7.10 -9.98
CA PRO A 25 58.21 -7.59 -9.38
C PRO A 25 58.87 -8.71 -10.19
N CYS A 26 58.06 -9.56 -10.85
CA CYS A 26 58.54 -10.67 -11.67
C CYS A 26 59.19 -10.18 -12.97
N ALA A 27 58.86 -8.97 -13.46
CA ALA A 27 59.42 -8.45 -14.70
C ALA A 27 60.96 -8.31 -14.63
N TYR A 28 61.49 -7.95 -13.46
CA TYR A 28 62.94 -7.86 -13.26
C TYR A 28 63.61 -9.24 -13.38
N GLU A 29 63.08 -10.26 -12.69
CA GLU A 29 63.63 -11.62 -12.73
C GLU A 29 63.54 -12.23 -14.13
N LEU A 30 62.41 -12.03 -14.82
CA LEU A 30 62.18 -12.52 -16.18
C LEU A 30 63.15 -11.89 -17.20
N LEU A 31 63.58 -10.65 -16.98
CA LEU A 31 64.50 -9.92 -17.87
C LEU A 31 65.99 -10.12 -17.54
N THR A 32 66.32 -10.59 -16.33
CA THR A 32 67.71 -10.67 -15.84
C THR A 32 68.24 -12.11 -15.72
N SER A 33 67.36 -13.10 -15.51
CA SER A 33 67.75 -14.51 -15.45
C SER A 33 67.88 -15.11 -16.85
N LEU A 34 69.03 -15.75 -17.14
CA LEU A 34 69.29 -16.44 -18.41
C LEU A 34 68.24 -17.52 -18.74
N LYS A 35 67.79 -18.25 -17.72
CA LYS A 35 66.79 -19.32 -17.86
C LYS A 35 65.37 -18.78 -18.09
N ALA A 36 65.06 -17.63 -17.49
CA ALA A 36 63.75 -17.00 -17.61
C ALA A 36 63.63 -16.19 -18.90
N ALA A 37 64.73 -15.59 -19.36
CA ALA A 37 64.82 -14.82 -20.59
C ALA A 37 64.48 -15.66 -21.85
N GLU A 38 64.79 -16.97 -21.84
CA GLU A 38 64.40 -17.89 -22.92
C GLU A 38 62.89 -18.17 -22.99
N GLN A 39 62.15 -17.88 -21.90
CA GLN A 39 60.72 -18.17 -21.77
C GLN A 39 59.84 -16.93 -21.97
N VAL A 40 60.44 -15.75 -22.20
CA VAL A 40 59.71 -14.51 -22.43
C VAL A 40 59.79 -14.07 -23.88
N THR A 41 58.68 -13.56 -24.39
CA THR A 41 58.62 -12.87 -25.68
C THR A 41 58.59 -11.37 -25.47
N LEU A 42 59.37 -10.66 -26.29
CA LEU A 42 59.46 -9.21 -26.28
C LEU A 42 58.99 -8.68 -27.63
N GLU A 43 57.84 -8.03 -27.64
CA GLU A 43 57.24 -7.50 -28.86
C GLU A 43 57.29 -5.97 -28.84
N GLN A 44 57.55 -5.36 -29.99
CA GLN A 44 57.48 -3.91 -30.10
C GLN A 44 56.04 -3.45 -29.83
N ARG A 45 55.86 -2.58 -28.85
CA ARG A 45 54.53 -2.06 -28.50
C ARG A 45 54.15 -0.99 -29.50
N VAL A 46 53.02 -1.19 -30.18
CA VAL A 46 52.36 -0.11 -30.90
C VAL A 46 51.63 0.74 -29.88
N ARG A 47 52.22 1.88 -29.53
CA ARG A 47 51.61 2.85 -28.61
C ARG A 47 50.31 3.40 -29.21
N ALA A 48 49.33 3.68 -28.36
CA ALA A 48 48.19 4.49 -28.78
C ALA A 48 48.67 5.86 -29.30
N SER A 49 47.92 6.44 -30.25
CA SER A 49 48.27 7.78 -30.75
C SER A 49 48.07 8.83 -29.67
N ASP A 50 48.91 9.87 -29.66
CA ASP A 50 48.79 10.99 -28.70
C ASP A 50 47.39 11.64 -28.75
N ARG A 51 46.75 11.63 -29.92
CA ARG A 51 45.37 12.10 -30.08
C ARG A 51 44.39 11.25 -29.28
N LEU A 52 44.50 9.92 -29.38
CA LEU A 52 43.63 8.98 -28.67
C LEU A 52 43.83 9.06 -27.15
N LEU A 53 45.08 9.16 -26.69
CA LEU A 53 45.40 9.36 -25.28
C LEU A 53 44.79 10.64 -24.72
N LYS A 54 44.93 11.77 -25.43
CA LYS A 54 44.36 13.06 -25.02
C LYS A 54 42.83 13.05 -25.02
N GLN A 55 42.21 12.40 -26.01
CA GLN A 55 40.76 12.27 -26.06
C GLN A 55 40.25 11.46 -24.87
N ALA A 56 40.78 10.25 -24.66
CA ALA A 56 40.38 9.39 -23.56
C ALA A 56 40.60 10.06 -22.19
N ALA A 57 41.76 10.71 -21.98
CA ALA A 57 42.05 11.47 -20.76
C ALA A 57 41.07 12.62 -20.52
N GLY A 58 40.64 13.30 -21.59
CA GLY A 58 39.64 14.35 -21.52
C GLY A 58 38.26 13.82 -21.14
N ILE A 59 37.83 12.70 -21.72
CA ILE A 59 36.54 12.07 -21.44
C ILE A 59 36.49 11.58 -20.00
N ILE A 60 37.48 10.76 -19.59
CA ILE A 60 37.49 10.23 -18.23
C ILE A 60 37.66 11.35 -17.20
N GLY A 61 38.37 12.43 -17.56
CA GLY A 61 38.51 13.60 -16.70
C GLY A 61 37.18 14.33 -16.48
N LYS A 62 36.34 14.47 -17.51
CA LYS A 62 34.97 15.00 -17.34
C LYS A 62 34.10 14.04 -16.53
N PHE A 63 34.19 12.74 -16.83
CA PHE A 63 33.40 11.69 -16.15
C PHE A 63 33.60 11.68 -14.63
N CYS A 64 34.82 11.89 -14.15
CA CYS A 64 35.12 11.92 -12.71
C CYS A 64 35.33 13.33 -12.13
N ASP A 65 35.06 14.38 -12.92
CA ASP A 65 35.35 15.78 -12.59
C ASP A 65 36.79 16.01 -12.07
N GLU A 66 37.78 15.38 -12.71
CA GLU A 66 39.20 15.54 -12.39
C GLU A 66 40.07 15.76 -13.62
N ARG A 67 41.19 16.46 -13.44
CA ARG A 67 42.17 16.62 -14.52
C ARG A 67 43.09 15.40 -14.60
N ILE A 68 42.92 14.59 -15.64
CA ILE A 68 43.73 13.39 -15.87
C ILE A 68 44.82 13.63 -16.94
N PRO A 69 46.11 13.34 -16.65
CA PRO A 69 47.19 13.53 -17.62
C PRO A 69 47.24 12.40 -18.67
N ALA A 70 47.59 12.76 -19.91
CA ALA A 70 47.67 11.83 -21.05
C ALA A 70 49.10 11.40 -21.41
N ASN A 71 50.07 11.61 -20.52
CA ASN A 71 51.49 11.37 -20.79
C ASN A 71 51.93 9.91 -20.57
N ASP A 72 51.21 9.17 -19.73
CA ASP A 72 51.45 7.77 -19.41
C ASP A 72 50.23 6.92 -19.81
N GLU A 73 50.42 6.01 -20.76
CA GLU A 73 49.33 5.17 -21.30
C GLU A 73 48.85 4.16 -20.27
N ASP A 74 49.77 3.50 -19.55
CA ASP A 74 49.39 2.45 -18.59
C ASP A 74 48.71 3.06 -17.36
N ALA A 75 49.19 4.21 -16.87
CA ALA A 75 48.53 4.92 -15.77
C ALA A 75 47.13 5.43 -16.17
N LEU A 76 46.97 5.94 -17.40
CA LEU A 76 45.66 6.35 -17.91
C LEU A 76 44.70 5.17 -18.01
N VAL A 77 45.14 4.04 -18.55
CA VAL A 77 44.34 2.81 -18.65
C VAL A 77 43.93 2.30 -17.27
N GLN A 78 44.85 2.27 -16.31
CA GLN A 78 44.55 1.89 -14.93
C GLN A 78 43.52 2.83 -14.30
N ARG A 79 43.67 4.15 -14.50
CA ARG A 79 42.71 5.13 -13.96
C ARG A 79 41.32 4.95 -14.58
N ILE A 80 41.24 4.78 -15.90
CA ILE A 80 39.97 4.52 -16.60
C ILE A 80 39.28 3.28 -16.01
N VAL A 81 39.99 2.16 -15.91
CA VAL A 81 39.40 0.92 -15.38
C VAL A 81 38.92 1.13 -13.94
N ALA A 82 39.71 1.76 -13.08
CA ALA A 82 39.35 1.99 -11.69
C ALA A 82 38.10 2.87 -11.52
N GLU A 83 37.99 3.99 -12.26
CA GLU A 83 36.82 4.86 -12.17
C GLU A 83 35.55 4.19 -12.73
N LEU A 84 35.68 3.46 -13.83
CA LEU A 84 34.55 2.73 -14.42
C LEU A 84 34.10 1.56 -13.54
N GLU A 85 35.02 0.81 -12.92
CA GLU A 85 34.67 -0.24 -11.96
C GLU A 85 33.97 0.35 -10.71
N LYS A 86 34.45 1.48 -10.20
CA LYS A 86 33.78 2.19 -9.09
C LYS A 86 32.35 2.62 -9.46
N ALA A 87 32.15 3.21 -10.64
CA ALA A 87 30.84 3.61 -11.13
C ALA A 87 29.92 2.40 -11.35
N LYS A 88 30.47 1.31 -11.88
CA LYS A 88 29.73 0.04 -12.03
C LYS A 88 29.25 -0.50 -10.70
N ASP A 89 30.12 -0.56 -9.69
CA ASP A 89 29.78 -1.06 -8.35
C ASP A 89 28.67 -0.22 -7.70
N HIS A 90 28.69 1.10 -7.92
CA HIS A 90 27.63 2.03 -7.50
C HIS A 90 26.28 1.68 -8.14
N CYS A 91 26.25 1.54 -9.47
CA CYS A 91 25.07 1.14 -10.22
C CYS A 91 24.52 -0.23 -9.82
N GLU A 92 25.39 -1.23 -9.68
CA GLU A 92 24.99 -2.58 -9.26
C GLU A 92 24.41 -2.58 -7.84
N THR A 93 24.90 -1.68 -6.98
CA THR A 93 24.33 -1.46 -5.65
C THR A 93 22.92 -0.88 -5.71
N PHE A 94 22.70 0.14 -6.54
CA PHE A 94 21.35 0.66 -6.78
C PHE A 94 20.39 -0.40 -7.33
N ASN A 95 20.82 -1.17 -8.33
CA ASN A 95 19.99 -2.22 -8.91
C ASN A 95 19.58 -3.27 -7.87
N ARG A 96 20.50 -3.64 -6.97
CA ARG A 96 20.25 -4.63 -5.92
C ARG A 96 19.40 -4.09 -4.77
N GLU A 97 19.51 -2.81 -4.43
CA GLU A 97 18.91 -2.26 -3.21
C GLU A 97 17.64 -1.45 -3.45
N LYS A 98 17.53 -0.79 -4.62
CA LYS A 98 16.47 0.19 -4.91
C LYS A 98 15.56 -0.23 -6.04
N TYR A 99 16.12 -0.80 -7.12
CA TYR A 99 15.36 -1.14 -8.33
C TYR A 99 14.95 -2.62 -8.40
N VAL A 100 14.83 -3.29 -7.26
CA VAL A 100 14.34 -4.68 -7.19
C VAL A 100 12.82 -4.73 -7.06
N GLY A 101 12.21 -5.66 -7.80
CA GLY A 101 10.80 -5.99 -7.71
C GLY A 101 9.90 -5.12 -8.59
N ILE A 102 8.62 -5.50 -8.67
CA ILE A 102 7.63 -4.77 -9.45
C ILE A 102 6.92 -3.79 -8.51
N ARG A 103 6.92 -2.51 -8.90
CA ARG A 103 6.22 -1.42 -8.20
C ARG A 103 5.21 -0.80 -9.14
N GLU A 104 4.07 -0.37 -8.61
CA GLU A 104 3.09 0.40 -9.37
C GLU A 104 3.67 1.75 -9.82
N TYR A 105 4.45 2.38 -8.95
CA TYR A 105 5.22 3.59 -9.23
C TYR A 105 6.73 3.27 -9.07
N PRO A 106 7.44 3.00 -10.17
CA PRO A 106 8.88 2.79 -10.15
C PRO A 106 9.61 4.03 -9.64
N TYR A 107 10.77 3.84 -8.98
CA TYR A 107 11.63 4.99 -8.66
C TYR A 107 12.23 5.59 -9.94
N PRO A 108 12.40 6.92 -10.01
CA PRO A 108 13.07 7.56 -11.13
C PRO A 108 14.55 7.16 -11.16
N GLY A 109 15.18 7.23 -12.34
CA GLY A 109 16.60 6.99 -12.51
C GLY A 109 17.02 5.57 -12.90
N SER A 110 16.10 4.60 -12.98
CA SER A 110 16.44 3.23 -13.43
C SER A 110 17.08 3.22 -14.82
N SER A 111 16.57 4.05 -15.74
CA SER A 111 17.10 4.18 -17.10
C SER A 111 18.53 4.72 -17.12
N VAL A 112 18.87 5.67 -16.24
CA VAL A 112 20.22 6.21 -16.06
C VAL A 112 21.18 5.11 -15.61
N ILE A 113 20.78 4.31 -14.62
CA ILE A 113 21.58 3.19 -14.11
C ILE A 113 21.77 2.12 -15.19
N GLU A 114 20.71 1.73 -15.90
CA GLU A 114 20.76 0.71 -16.95
C GLU A 114 21.67 1.12 -18.11
N LYS A 115 21.50 2.35 -18.63
CA LYS A 115 22.35 2.90 -19.70
C LYS A 115 23.80 3.03 -19.25
N GLY A 116 24.02 3.57 -18.05
CA GLY A 116 25.36 3.71 -17.47
C GLY A 116 26.08 2.37 -17.34
N VAL A 117 25.42 1.35 -16.77
CA VAL A 117 26.00 -0.01 -16.67
C VAL A 117 26.31 -0.61 -18.05
N SER A 118 25.44 -0.38 -19.04
CA SER A 118 25.66 -0.85 -20.40
C SER A 118 26.90 -0.20 -21.02
N ALA A 119 27.02 1.13 -20.96
CA ALA A 119 28.16 1.88 -21.49
C ALA A 119 29.46 1.51 -20.77
N ILE A 120 29.44 1.46 -19.44
CA ILE A 120 30.58 1.08 -18.61
C ILE A 120 31.06 -0.35 -18.95
N ASN A 121 30.16 -1.31 -19.06
CA ASN A 121 30.52 -2.69 -19.41
C ASN A 121 31.06 -2.82 -20.84
N ALA A 122 30.52 -2.06 -21.80
CA ALA A 122 31.00 -2.06 -23.17
C ALA A 122 32.48 -1.63 -23.25
N VAL A 123 32.86 -0.62 -22.46
CA VAL A 123 34.25 -0.18 -22.34
C VAL A 123 35.11 -1.18 -21.58
N LEU A 124 34.66 -1.62 -20.39
CA LEU A 124 35.41 -2.57 -19.54
C LEU A 124 35.64 -3.93 -20.20
N ALA A 125 34.82 -4.34 -21.17
CA ALA A 125 35.06 -5.53 -21.98
C ALA A 125 36.40 -5.50 -22.72
N GLN A 126 36.94 -4.31 -23.01
CA GLN A 126 38.21 -4.10 -23.70
C GLN A 126 39.41 -3.91 -22.77
N ARG A 127 39.25 -4.06 -21.44
CA ARG A 127 40.28 -3.76 -20.42
C ARG A 127 41.62 -4.50 -20.62
N SER A 128 41.61 -5.65 -21.29
CA SER A 128 42.83 -6.41 -21.58
C SER A 128 43.65 -5.84 -22.76
N GLN A 129 43.09 -4.91 -23.54
CA GLN A 129 43.71 -4.34 -24.74
C GLN A 129 43.73 -2.80 -24.65
N PRO A 130 44.84 -2.18 -24.20
CA PRO A 130 44.93 -0.73 -23.97
C PRO A 130 44.40 0.15 -25.12
N THR A 131 44.84 -0.11 -26.36
CA THR A 131 44.40 0.69 -27.51
C THR A 131 42.92 0.49 -27.82
N ALA A 132 42.37 -0.70 -27.61
CA ALA A 132 40.94 -0.97 -27.82
C ALA A 132 40.09 -0.31 -26.73
N LEU A 133 40.52 -0.37 -25.47
CA LEU A 133 39.90 0.34 -24.35
C LEU A 133 39.82 1.85 -24.61
N LEU A 134 40.93 2.47 -25.04
CA LEU A 134 40.97 3.91 -25.31
C LEU A 134 40.06 4.31 -26.49
N LYS A 135 39.88 3.43 -27.49
CA LYS A 135 38.89 3.65 -28.56
C LYS A 135 37.47 3.51 -28.04
N ALA A 136 37.19 2.47 -27.26
CA ALA A 136 35.88 2.23 -26.68
C ALA A 136 35.41 3.40 -25.80
N ILE A 137 36.32 4.03 -25.03
CA ILE A 137 36.04 5.27 -24.29
C ILE A 137 35.55 6.39 -25.22
N GLY A 138 36.21 6.57 -26.36
CA GLY A 138 35.80 7.60 -27.33
C GLY A 138 34.49 7.26 -28.06
N GLU A 139 34.21 5.98 -28.27
CA GLU A 139 32.95 5.50 -28.87
C GLU A 139 31.77 5.62 -27.90
N ALA A 140 32.03 5.49 -26.59
CA ALA A 140 31.04 5.62 -25.53
C ALA A 140 31.05 7.00 -24.84
N GLU A 141 31.65 8.03 -25.47
CA GLU A 141 31.80 9.36 -24.86
C GLU A 141 30.46 9.92 -24.39
N ASP A 142 29.48 10.00 -25.28
CA ASP A 142 28.17 10.57 -24.98
C ASP A 142 27.48 9.80 -23.85
N ASP A 143 27.36 8.47 -23.95
CA ASP A 143 26.68 7.65 -22.94
C ASP A 143 27.36 7.70 -21.55
N LEU A 144 28.70 7.80 -21.51
CA LEU A 144 29.44 7.91 -20.25
C LEU A 144 29.25 9.28 -19.59
N LEU A 145 29.24 10.35 -20.40
CA LEU A 145 29.06 11.70 -19.89
C LEU A 145 27.60 11.97 -19.49
N ASP A 146 26.63 11.49 -20.26
CA ASP A 146 25.21 11.51 -19.90
C ASP A 146 25.00 10.82 -18.53
N TYR A 147 25.58 9.64 -18.33
CA TYR A 147 25.53 8.98 -17.03
C TYR A 147 26.18 9.82 -15.91
N ALA A 148 27.35 10.41 -16.15
CA ALA A 148 28.07 11.19 -15.15
C ALA A 148 27.31 12.47 -14.75
N GLU A 149 26.56 13.06 -15.68
CA GLU A 149 25.71 14.23 -15.44
C GLU A 149 24.41 13.85 -14.71
N ASP A 150 23.77 12.74 -15.10
CA ASP A 150 22.45 12.36 -14.58
C ASP A 150 22.49 11.62 -13.23
N ILE A 151 23.59 10.93 -12.92
CA ILE A 151 23.69 10.12 -11.69
C ILE A 151 23.55 10.97 -10.42
N GLU A 152 23.95 12.24 -10.44
CA GLU A 152 23.84 13.16 -9.31
C GLU A 152 22.37 13.34 -8.88
N ALA A 153 21.45 13.48 -9.83
CA ALA A 153 20.03 13.61 -9.55
C ALA A 153 19.44 12.34 -8.92
N VAL A 154 19.91 11.16 -9.37
CA VAL A 154 19.51 9.85 -8.81
C VAL A 154 20.01 9.71 -7.37
N ASP A 155 21.27 10.07 -7.12
CA ASP A 155 21.88 10.05 -5.79
C ASP A 155 21.18 11.03 -4.82
N GLU A 156 20.86 12.24 -5.28
CA GLU A 156 20.11 13.22 -4.49
C GLU A 156 18.69 12.71 -4.20
N PHE A 157 18.04 12.07 -5.17
CA PHE A 157 16.73 11.48 -4.97
C PHE A 157 16.73 10.49 -3.80
N PHE A 158 17.61 9.50 -3.82
CA PHE A 158 17.63 8.48 -2.77
C PHE A 158 18.09 9.00 -1.41
N SER A 159 18.94 10.03 -1.38
CA SER A 159 19.42 10.61 -0.13
C SER A 159 18.43 11.57 0.53
N ARG A 160 17.62 12.31 -0.25
CA ARG A 160 16.77 13.39 0.28
C ARG A 160 15.29 13.25 -0.04
N GLN A 161 14.95 12.76 -1.23
CA GLN A 161 13.61 12.85 -1.79
C GLN A 161 12.81 11.55 -1.70
N GLN A 162 13.48 10.40 -1.51
CA GLN A 162 12.84 9.07 -1.45
C GLN A 162 11.63 9.05 -0.50
N ARG A 163 11.76 9.64 0.69
CA ARG A 163 10.67 9.67 1.68
C ARG A 163 9.42 10.38 1.16
N LEU A 164 9.59 11.50 0.46
CA LEU A 164 8.47 12.28 -0.09
C LEU A 164 7.74 11.49 -1.18
N PHE A 165 8.50 10.80 -2.03
CA PHE A 165 7.96 9.91 -3.06
C PHE A 165 7.20 8.73 -2.43
N ASP A 166 7.80 8.04 -1.47
CA ASP A 166 7.19 6.90 -0.77
C ASP A 166 5.91 7.30 -0.03
N ASP A 167 5.91 8.46 0.63
CA ASP A 167 4.73 8.96 1.36
C ASP A 167 3.59 9.37 0.39
N ALA A 168 3.92 9.84 -0.81
CA ALA A 168 2.94 10.10 -1.86
C ALA A 168 2.33 8.81 -2.44
N VAL A 169 3.14 7.77 -2.64
CA VAL A 169 2.64 6.44 -3.04
C VAL A 169 1.68 5.87 -1.99
N LYS A 170 2.03 5.98 -0.70
CA LYS A 170 1.13 5.57 0.41
C LYS A 170 -0.18 6.36 0.40
N MET A 171 -0.11 7.68 0.16
CA MET A 171 -1.30 8.53 0.03
C MET A 171 -2.22 8.02 -1.09
N LEU A 172 -1.68 7.66 -2.25
CA LEU A 172 -2.46 7.09 -3.35
C LEU A 172 -3.09 5.74 -2.99
N GLY A 173 -2.43 4.92 -2.17
CA GLY A 173 -3.01 3.69 -1.63
C GLY A 173 -4.26 3.94 -0.79
N VAL A 174 -4.24 4.96 0.08
CA VAL A 174 -5.43 5.38 0.86
C VAL A 174 -6.51 5.94 -0.08
N ALA A 175 -6.12 6.76 -1.05
CA ALA A 175 -7.03 7.32 -2.04
C ALA A 175 -7.72 6.25 -2.90
N GLN A 176 -7.06 5.12 -3.15
CA GLN A 176 -7.67 3.99 -3.87
C GLN A 176 -8.75 3.30 -3.03
N GLN A 177 -8.53 3.16 -1.71
CA GLN A 177 -9.51 2.54 -0.80
C GLN A 177 -10.76 3.41 -0.61
N ASP A 178 -10.57 4.72 -0.42
CA ASP A 178 -11.67 5.66 -0.15
C ASP A 178 -12.12 6.47 -1.38
N GLY A 179 -11.61 6.13 -2.57
CA GLY A 179 -11.78 6.94 -3.78
C GLY A 179 -13.23 7.20 -4.18
N PHE A 180 -14.11 6.21 -3.97
CA PHE A 180 -15.55 6.37 -4.21
C PHE A 180 -16.14 7.51 -3.37
N TYR A 181 -15.76 7.60 -2.09
CA TYR A 181 -16.28 8.60 -1.15
C TYR A 181 -15.65 9.98 -1.36
N LEU A 182 -14.46 10.04 -1.96
CA LEU A 182 -13.76 11.29 -2.29
C LEU A 182 -14.12 11.86 -3.66
N SER A 183 -15.00 11.19 -4.43
CA SER A 183 -15.35 11.59 -5.80
C SER A 183 -15.94 13.01 -5.90
N SER A 184 -16.63 13.47 -4.86
CA SER A 184 -17.22 14.82 -4.80
C SER A 184 -16.26 15.90 -4.26
N SER A 185 -15.06 15.52 -3.81
CA SER A 185 -14.06 16.49 -3.30
C SER A 185 -13.10 16.88 -4.43
N GLU A 186 -13.35 18.02 -5.07
CA GLU A 186 -12.47 18.55 -6.13
C GLU A 186 -11.02 18.71 -5.65
N SER A 187 -10.83 19.18 -4.42
CA SER A 187 -9.51 19.33 -3.79
C SER A 187 -8.77 17.99 -3.66
N ALA A 188 -9.45 16.93 -3.22
CA ALA A 188 -8.86 15.60 -3.13
C ALA A 188 -8.54 15.03 -4.52
N GLN A 189 -9.46 15.18 -5.48
CA GLN A 189 -9.26 14.69 -6.85
C GLN A 189 -8.09 15.38 -7.54
N ASP A 190 -7.95 16.70 -7.39
CA ASP A 190 -6.82 17.47 -7.91
C ASP A 190 -5.48 17.00 -7.29
N ALA A 191 -5.45 16.85 -5.97
CA ALA A 191 -4.26 16.36 -5.27
C ALA A 191 -3.85 14.94 -5.72
N ILE A 192 -4.82 14.03 -5.88
CA ILE A 192 -4.60 12.67 -6.39
C ILE A 192 -4.06 12.71 -7.82
N ALA A 193 -4.69 13.50 -8.70
CA ALA A 193 -4.31 13.58 -10.11
C ALA A 193 -2.89 14.12 -10.30
N LYS A 194 -2.55 15.24 -9.65
CA LYS A 194 -1.20 15.82 -9.70
C LYS A 194 -0.14 14.93 -9.07
N THR A 195 -0.49 14.22 -7.99
CA THR A 195 0.43 13.24 -7.39
C THR A 195 0.74 12.12 -8.37
N ARG A 196 -0.28 11.54 -9.03
CA ARG A 196 -0.07 10.52 -10.07
C ARG A 196 0.78 11.05 -11.22
N GLU A 197 0.49 12.26 -11.69
CA GLU A 197 1.28 12.91 -12.75
C GLU A 197 2.76 12.92 -12.37
N ILE A 198 3.12 13.47 -11.22
CA ILE A 198 4.52 13.57 -10.75
C ILE A 198 5.17 12.20 -10.61
N LEU A 199 4.48 11.22 -10.02
CA LEU A 199 5.04 9.87 -9.80
C LEU A 199 5.24 9.07 -11.10
N THR A 200 4.69 9.54 -12.22
CA THR A 200 4.83 8.88 -13.54
C THR A 200 5.79 9.60 -14.50
N LEU A 201 6.34 10.75 -14.10
CA LEU A 201 7.37 11.43 -14.87
C LEU A 201 8.67 10.59 -14.88
N GLU A 202 9.36 10.57 -16.01
CA GLU A 202 10.70 9.97 -16.11
C GLU A 202 11.71 10.72 -15.24
N GLU A 203 11.59 12.06 -15.17
CA GLU A 203 12.45 12.95 -14.40
C GLU A 203 11.65 13.86 -13.44
N PRO A 204 11.16 13.33 -12.31
CA PRO A 204 10.30 14.06 -11.38
C PRO A 204 11.06 15.00 -10.43
N TYR A 205 12.40 15.00 -10.43
CA TYR A 205 13.27 15.56 -9.37
C TYR A 205 12.90 16.97 -8.90
N ARG A 206 12.52 17.86 -9.82
CA ARG A 206 12.15 19.25 -9.49
C ARG A 206 10.76 19.39 -8.86
N ARG A 207 9.86 18.45 -9.16
CA ARG A 207 8.45 18.47 -8.71
C ARG A 207 8.20 17.62 -7.46
N ILE A 208 9.16 16.80 -7.03
CA ILE A 208 8.98 15.96 -5.83
C ILE A 208 8.69 16.79 -4.57
N SER A 209 9.20 18.03 -4.48
CA SER A 209 8.90 18.93 -3.36
C SER A 209 7.40 19.29 -3.26
N GLU A 210 6.69 19.33 -4.40
CA GLU A 210 5.25 19.62 -4.49
C GLU A 210 4.41 18.53 -3.81
N LEU A 211 4.88 17.28 -3.80
CA LEU A 211 4.18 16.13 -3.22
C LEU A 211 3.81 16.35 -1.76
N SER A 212 4.65 17.08 -1.01
CA SER A 212 4.38 17.39 0.39
C SER A 212 3.14 18.28 0.58
N GLY A 213 2.91 19.22 -0.35
CA GLY A 213 1.73 20.09 -0.37
C GLY A 213 0.48 19.32 -0.81
N LEU A 214 0.59 18.55 -1.89
CA LEU A 214 -0.51 17.71 -2.40
C LEU A 214 -0.97 16.69 -1.36
N ARG A 215 -0.03 16.09 -0.62
CA ARG A 215 -0.34 15.17 0.48
C ARG A 215 -1.15 15.84 1.59
N LYS A 216 -0.74 17.03 2.03
CA LYS A 216 -1.49 17.78 3.06
C LYS A 216 -2.90 18.11 2.59
N GLN A 217 -3.03 18.57 1.34
CA GLN A 217 -4.33 18.89 0.74
C GLN A 217 -5.26 17.66 0.72
N PHE A 218 -4.74 16.49 0.33
CA PHE A 218 -5.49 15.23 0.38
C PHE A 218 -5.87 14.85 1.81
N GLU A 219 -4.92 14.90 2.76
CA GLU A 219 -5.15 14.53 4.17
C GLU A 219 -6.24 15.39 4.82
N GLU A 220 -6.27 16.70 4.53
CA GLU A 220 -7.30 17.61 5.04
C GLU A 220 -8.70 17.24 4.51
N ALA A 221 -8.80 16.96 3.21
CA ALA A 221 -10.06 16.54 2.58
C ALA A 221 -10.52 15.17 3.11
N HIS A 222 -9.60 14.21 3.20
CA HIS A 222 -9.85 12.86 3.71
C HIS A 222 -10.28 12.87 5.18
N LEU A 223 -9.58 13.62 6.03
CA LEU A 223 -9.93 13.77 7.44
C LEU A 223 -11.33 14.37 7.62
N THR A 224 -11.68 15.36 6.79
CA THR A 224 -13.00 15.98 6.80
C THR A 224 -14.09 14.96 6.46
N LEU A 225 -13.89 14.18 5.39
CA LEU A 225 -14.79 13.10 4.98
C LEU A 225 -14.98 12.06 6.09
N VAL A 226 -13.88 11.53 6.63
CA VAL A 226 -13.91 10.48 7.66
C VAL A 226 -14.58 11.00 8.94
N LYS A 227 -14.33 12.24 9.35
CA LYS A 227 -15.02 12.87 10.48
C LYS A 227 -16.52 12.97 10.24
N ALA A 228 -16.96 13.44 9.07
CA ALA A 228 -18.37 13.57 8.73
C ALA A 228 -19.08 12.20 8.78
N LYS A 229 -18.51 11.18 8.13
CA LYS A 229 -19.05 9.82 8.13
C LYS A 229 -19.06 9.18 9.52
N ARG A 230 -18.02 9.41 10.32
CA ARG A 230 -17.95 8.90 11.68
C ARG A 230 -19.08 9.47 12.52
N ASN A 231 -19.30 10.78 12.46
CA ASN A 231 -20.36 11.44 13.20
C ASN A 231 -21.75 10.96 12.74
N GLU A 232 -21.97 10.84 11.43
CA GLU A 232 -23.21 10.26 10.88
C GLU A 232 -23.46 8.86 11.43
N LEU A 233 -22.44 7.99 11.43
CA LEU A 233 -22.59 6.63 11.94
C LEU A 233 -22.82 6.59 13.46
N LEU A 234 -22.15 7.45 14.23
CA LEU A 234 -22.40 7.56 15.68
C LEU A 234 -23.82 8.04 15.97
N ASP A 235 -24.37 8.93 15.16
CA ASP A 235 -25.77 9.34 15.25
C ASP A 235 -26.72 8.18 14.93
N VAL A 236 -26.44 7.40 13.88
CA VAL A 236 -27.21 6.16 13.57
C VAL A 236 -27.14 5.16 14.73
N VAL A 237 -25.96 4.99 15.33
CA VAL A 237 -25.77 4.10 16.48
C VAL A 237 -26.59 4.55 17.67
N ARG A 238 -26.54 5.84 18.01
CA ARG A 238 -27.34 6.42 19.10
C ARG A 238 -28.83 6.18 18.86
N THR A 239 -29.34 6.55 17.68
CA THR A 239 -30.76 6.37 17.33
C THR A 239 -31.18 4.91 17.38
N GLY A 240 -30.39 3.99 16.82
CA GLY A 240 -30.73 2.57 16.85
C GLY A 240 -30.76 1.97 18.27
N ARG A 241 -29.91 2.46 19.18
CA ARG A 241 -29.96 2.09 20.60
C ARG A 241 -31.22 2.64 21.30
N GLU A 242 -31.59 3.88 21.00
CA GLU A 242 -32.81 4.52 21.52
C GLU A 242 -34.07 3.78 21.05
N GLU A 243 -34.16 3.48 19.75
CA GLU A 243 -35.27 2.71 19.17
C GLU A 243 -35.40 1.30 19.79
N LEU A 244 -34.27 0.60 19.97
CA LEU A 244 -34.26 -0.72 20.60
C LEU A 244 -34.70 -0.67 22.07
N ALA A 245 -34.28 0.36 22.81
CA ALA A 245 -34.69 0.57 24.20
C ALA A 245 -36.19 0.92 24.31
N GLU A 246 -36.70 1.74 23.38
CA GLU A 246 -38.12 2.03 23.27
C GLU A 246 -38.92 0.76 22.96
N TYR A 247 -38.46 -0.03 21.98
CA TYR A 247 -39.08 -1.31 21.63
C TYR A 247 -39.18 -2.27 22.83
N ALA A 248 -38.11 -2.39 23.61
CA ALA A 248 -38.12 -3.19 24.84
C ALA A 248 -39.11 -2.64 25.88
N SER A 249 -39.25 -1.32 25.97
CA SER A 249 -40.18 -0.66 26.90
C SER A 249 -41.65 -0.88 26.53
N GLN A 250 -41.94 -1.15 25.25
CA GLN A 250 -43.27 -1.45 24.73
C GLN A 250 -43.71 -2.92 24.94
N GLN A 251 -42.87 -3.78 25.52
CA GLN A 251 -43.16 -5.22 25.73
C GLN A 251 -44.13 -5.51 26.90
N GLY A 252 -44.81 -4.50 27.42
CA GLY A 252 -45.84 -4.63 28.45
C GLY A 252 -45.33 -5.34 29.71
N GLU A 253 -45.98 -6.43 30.11
CA GLU A 253 -45.63 -7.18 31.33
C GLU A 253 -44.26 -7.88 31.29
N PHE A 254 -43.63 -8.02 30.11
CA PHE A 254 -42.31 -8.63 29.95
C PHE A 254 -41.19 -7.59 29.80
N VAL A 255 -41.46 -6.31 30.08
CA VAL A 255 -40.51 -5.19 29.91
C VAL A 255 -39.15 -5.41 30.56
N GLU A 256 -39.09 -5.97 31.78
CA GLU A 256 -37.81 -6.20 32.46
C GLU A 256 -37.00 -7.35 31.84
N THR A 257 -37.67 -8.34 31.23
CA THR A 257 -36.99 -9.39 30.45
C THR A 257 -36.42 -8.80 29.16
N ALA A 258 -37.20 -7.97 28.47
CA ALA A 258 -36.78 -7.28 27.26
C ALA A 258 -35.59 -6.33 27.52
N LYS A 259 -35.64 -5.52 28.59
CA LYS A 259 -34.55 -4.63 28.99
C LYS A 259 -33.26 -5.39 29.31
N ARG A 260 -33.34 -6.57 29.95
CA ARG A 260 -32.15 -7.40 30.19
C ARG A 260 -31.53 -7.87 28.88
N ALA A 261 -32.33 -8.33 27.91
CA ALA A 261 -31.83 -8.73 26.61
C ALA A 261 -31.15 -7.56 25.86
N VAL A 262 -31.70 -6.34 25.95
CA VAL A 262 -31.06 -5.13 25.42
C VAL A 262 -29.72 -4.84 26.12
N ALA A 263 -29.67 -4.94 27.44
CA ALA A 263 -28.45 -4.71 28.21
C ALA A 263 -27.32 -5.70 27.83
N ASP A 264 -27.67 -6.97 27.61
CA ASP A 264 -26.72 -7.99 27.17
C ASP A 264 -26.19 -7.71 25.76
N ALA A 265 -27.06 -7.26 24.84
CA ALA A 265 -26.68 -6.83 23.50
C ALA A 265 -25.81 -5.56 23.49
N GLY A 266 -25.95 -4.71 24.52
CA GLY A 266 -25.24 -3.44 24.65
C GLY A 266 -23.72 -3.54 24.61
N ARG A 267 -23.13 -4.60 25.17
CA ARG A 267 -21.66 -4.79 25.17
C ARG A 267 -21.06 -4.89 23.77
N THR A 268 -21.77 -5.57 22.87
CA THR A 268 -21.34 -5.68 21.47
C THR A 268 -21.45 -4.33 20.77
N CYS A 269 -22.48 -3.54 21.10
CA CYS A 269 -22.66 -2.19 20.59
C CYS A 269 -21.54 -1.25 21.06
N ASP A 270 -21.17 -1.29 22.33
CA ASP A 270 -20.06 -0.49 22.89
C ASP A 270 -18.72 -0.81 22.19
N SER A 271 -18.50 -2.08 21.86
CA SER A 271 -17.33 -2.51 21.08
C SER A 271 -17.35 -1.96 19.65
N LEU A 272 -18.52 -1.92 18.99
CA LEU A 272 -18.68 -1.31 17.68
C LEU A 272 -18.43 0.20 17.74
N GLU A 273 -18.96 0.89 18.74
CA GLU A 273 -18.77 2.33 18.96
C GLU A 273 -17.30 2.68 19.15
N THR A 274 -16.56 1.88 19.93
CA THR A 274 -15.10 2.01 20.08
C THR A 274 -14.37 1.85 18.75
N GLN A 275 -14.77 0.88 17.92
CA GLN A 275 -14.20 0.68 16.58
C GLN A 275 -14.54 1.84 15.63
N ILE A 276 -15.73 2.42 15.73
CA ILE A 276 -16.14 3.59 14.95
C ILE A 276 -15.28 4.80 15.30
N HIS A 277 -15.00 5.02 16.59
CA HIS A 277 -14.09 6.07 17.03
C HIS A 277 -12.67 5.88 16.47
N ALA A 278 -12.17 4.65 16.44
CA ALA A 278 -10.82 4.31 15.97
C ALA A 278 -10.69 4.20 14.44
N ALA A 279 -11.79 4.11 13.69
CA ALA A 279 -11.75 3.90 12.24
C ALA A 279 -11.10 5.09 11.52
N GLU A 280 -10.09 4.84 10.67
CA GLU A 280 -9.34 5.90 9.97
C GLU A 280 -9.81 6.13 8.52
N THR A 281 -10.62 5.23 7.96
CA THR A 281 -11.07 5.31 6.56
C THR A 281 -12.58 5.24 6.43
N ALA A 282 -13.11 5.82 5.35
CA ALA A 282 -14.53 5.81 5.03
C ALA A 282 -15.04 4.39 4.72
N SER A 283 -14.21 3.57 4.05
CA SER A 283 -14.54 2.16 3.78
C SER A 283 -14.70 1.33 5.06
N VAL A 284 -13.84 1.54 6.08
CA VAL A 284 -13.99 0.85 7.37
C VAL A 284 -15.26 1.29 8.07
N LEU A 285 -15.58 2.59 8.07
CA LEU A 285 -16.83 3.11 8.64
C LEU A 285 -18.06 2.49 7.96
N ASP A 286 -18.04 2.32 6.64
CA ASP A 286 -19.14 1.67 5.90
C ASP A 286 -19.32 0.19 6.30
N SER A 287 -18.20 -0.53 6.46
CA SER A 287 -18.24 -1.92 6.96
C SER A 287 -18.79 -2.00 8.39
N LEU A 288 -18.47 -1.02 9.24
CA LEU A 288 -18.99 -0.93 10.61
C LEU A 288 -20.47 -0.59 10.63
N LYS A 289 -20.95 0.23 9.69
CA LYS A 289 -22.38 0.50 9.50
C LYS A 289 -23.16 -0.78 9.20
N ALA A 290 -22.70 -1.59 8.25
CA ALA A 290 -23.34 -2.87 7.94
C ALA A 290 -23.34 -3.85 9.15
N ARG A 291 -22.26 -3.85 9.93
CA ARG A 291 -22.17 -4.63 11.19
C ARG A 291 -23.14 -4.12 12.25
N PHE A 292 -23.32 -2.81 12.35
CA PHE A 292 -24.28 -2.20 13.26
C PHE A 292 -25.72 -2.55 12.87
N GLU A 293 -26.06 -2.48 11.57
CA GLU A 293 -27.36 -2.91 11.06
C GLU A 293 -27.65 -4.38 11.40
N THR A 294 -26.65 -5.25 11.22
CA THR A 294 -26.74 -6.66 11.63
C THR A 294 -26.94 -6.82 13.14
N TRP A 295 -26.23 -6.01 13.94
CA TRP A 295 -26.39 -6.00 15.40
C TRP A 295 -27.80 -5.57 15.80
N CYS A 296 -28.39 -4.57 15.15
CA CYS A 296 -29.78 -4.17 15.38
C CYS A 296 -30.73 -5.37 15.17
N ASP A 297 -30.67 -6.01 14.00
CA ASP A 297 -31.52 -7.15 13.65
C ASP A 297 -31.44 -8.29 14.67
N GLN A 298 -30.22 -8.62 15.11
CA GLN A 298 -29.95 -9.64 16.10
C GLN A 298 -30.47 -9.24 17.49
N SER A 299 -30.33 -7.97 17.86
CA SER A 299 -30.76 -7.46 19.16
C SER A 299 -32.28 -7.46 19.28
N TYR A 300 -32.99 -7.02 18.24
CA TYR A 300 -34.45 -7.18 18.18
C TYR A 300 -34.86 -8.65 18.29
N ALA A 301 -34.16 -9.57 17.58
CA ALA A 301 -34.49 -11.00 17.64
C ALA A 301 -34.23 -11.62 19.01
N ALA A 302 -33.18 -11.17 19.70
CA ALA A 302 -32.89 -11.59 21.05
C ALA A 302 -33.98 -11.13 22.03
N VAL A 303 -34.47 -9.89 21.89
CA VAL A 303 -35.60 -9.37 22.67
C VAL A 303 -36.85 -10.22 22.42
N ASP A 304 -37.24 -10.42 21.15
CA ASP A 304 -38.41 -11.22 20.77
C ASP A 304 -38.35 -12.62 21.38
N LYS A 305 -37.20 -13.29 21.21
CA LYS A 305 -36.98 -14.64 21.73
C LYS A 305 -37.06 -14.69 23.25
N ALA A 306 -36.50 -13.70 23.95
CA ALA A 306 -36.52 -13.65 25.40
C ALA A 306 -37.94 -13.41 25.94
N VAL A 307 -38.70 -12.53 25.30
CA VAL A 307 -40.10 -12.23 25.66
C VAL A 307 -40.99 -13.45 25.41
N GLU A 308 -40.86 -14.12 24.27
CA GLU A 308 -41.64 -15.33 23.97
C GLU A 308 -41.30 -16.49 24.92
N ALA A 309 -40.03 -16.66 25.28
CA ALA A 309 -39.63 -17.66 26.27
C ALA A 309 -40.23 -17.37 27.66
N ALA A 310 -40.23 -16.10 28.09
CA ALA A 310 -40.85 -15.69 29.36
C ALA A 310 -42.37 -15.87 29.34
N ARG A 311 -43.03 -15.55 28.22
CA ARG A 311 -44.46 -15.77 28.01
C ARG A 311 -44.81 -17.26 28.08
N ALA A 312 -44.03 -18.12 27.42
CA ALA A 312 -44.22 -19.57 27.46
C ALA A 312 -43.99 -20.14 28.87
N GLN A 313 -43.01 -19.63 29.61
CA GLN A 313 -42.77 -20.03 31.00
C GLN A 313 -43.95 -19.65 31.90
N LYS A 314 -44.41 -18.40 31.83
CA LYS A 314 -45.57 -17.93 32.60
C LYS A 314 -46.85 -18.71 32.28
N ALA A 315 -47.06 -19.09 31.01
CA ALA A 315 -48.20 -19.92 30.63
C ALA A 315 -48.14 -21.35 31.21
N ARG A 316 -46.94 -21.88 31.51
CA ARG A 316 -46.75 -23.18 32.18
C ARG A 316 -46.96 -23.10 33.69
N GLU A 317 -46.78 -21.92 34.28
CA GLU A 317 -46.99 -21.62 35.70
C GLU A 317 -48.44 -21.19 35.94
N VAL A 318 -49.34 -22.15 36.23
CA VAL A 318 -50.73 -21.84 36.59
C VAL A 318 -50.84 -21.67 38.11
N ALA A 319 -51.17 -20.47 38.57
CA ALA A 319 -51.47 -20.21 39.98
C ALA A 319 -52.91 -20.66 40.30
N ILE A 320 -53.06 -21.71 41.11
CA ILE A 320 -54.35 -22.15 41.62
C ILE A 320 -54.51 -21.55 43.02
N LYS A 321 -55.54 -20.71 43.21
CA LYS A 321 -55.94 -20.23 44.54
C LYS A 321 -56.72 -21.36 45.22
N ALA A 322 -56.17 -21.93 46.28
CA ALA A 322 -56.87 -22.90 47.11
C ALA A 322 -57.22 -22.25 48.46
N THR A 323 -58.47 -22.39 48.88
CA THR A 323 -58.91 -22.01 50.23
C THR A 323 -58.71 -23.21 51.13
N THR A 324 -57.86 -23.07 52.13
CA THR A 324 -57.66 -24.12 53.15
C THR A 324 -58.88 -24.20 54.07
N GLU A 325 -59.08 -25.35 54.73
CA GLU A 325 -60.24 -25.62 55.61
C GLU A 325 -60.37 -24.62 56.79
N SER A 326 -59.31 -23.85 57.09
CA SER A 326 -59.28 -22.77 58.09
C SER A 326 -59.71 -21.39 57.56
N GLY A 327 -60.09 -21.27 56.27
CA GLY A 327 -60.46 -20.00 55.64
C GLY A 327 -59.27 -19.16 55.15
N GLU A 328 -58.04 -19.65 55.28
CA GLU A 328 -56.84 -18.98 54.74
C GLU A 328 -56.69 -19.27 53.24
N THR A 329 -56.52 -18.22 52.44
CA THR A 329 -56.33 -18.35 50.99
C THR A 329 -54.84 -18.51 50.72
N VAL A 330 -54.40 -19.71 50.32
CA VAL A 330 -52.99 -19.99 50.03
C VAL A 330 -52.83 -20.16 48.52
N THR A 331 -51.90 -19.39 47.94
CA THR A 331 -51.59 -19.48 46.51
C THR A 331 -50.57 -20.59 46.29
N HIS A 332 -50.98 -21.72 45.72
CA HIS A 332 -50.04 -22.78 45.34
C HIS A 332 -49.65 -22.61 43.86
N VAL A 333 -48.36 -22.44 43.60
CA VAL A 333 -47.80 -22.47 42.24
C VAL A 333 -47.52 -23.92 41.89
N HIS A 334 -48.29 -24.49 40.96
CA HIS A 334 -48.05 -25.83 40.44
C HIS A 334 -47.36 -25.74 39.08
N GLN A 335 -46.19 -26.37 38.93
CA GLN A 335 -45.64 -26.66 37.61
C GLN A 335 -46.50 -27.76 36.96
N THR A 336 -47.25 -27.40 35.93
CA THR A 336 -48.00 -28.38 35.16
C THR A 336 -47.02 -29.17 34.28
N HIS A 337 -46.89 -30.47 34.52
CA HIS A 337 -46.15 -31.35 33.60
C HIS A 337 -46.95 -31.50 32.31
N ALA A 338 -46.39 -30.94 31.23
CA ALA A 338 -46.67 -31.18 29.82
C ALA A 338 -48.06 -30.76 29.27
N LEU A 339 -48.19 -29.47 28.94
CA LEU A 339 -48.79 -29.11 27.64
C LEU A 339 -47.68 -29.21 26.59
N ALA A 340 -47.92 -29.98 25.52
CA ALA A 340 -47.01 -30.06 24.38
C ALA A 340 -46.58 -28.64 23.96
N PRO A 341 -45.30 -28.39 23.60
CA PRO A 341 -44.85 -27.06 23.22
C PRO A 341 -45.76 -26.55 22.12
N LYS A 342 -46.52 -25.48 22.40
CA LYS A 342 -47.23 -24.75 21.36
C LYS A 342 -46.19 -24.39 20.29
N PRO A 343 -46.43 -24.66 19.00
CA PRO A 343 -45.46 -24.37 17.96
C PRO A 343 -45.00 -22.92 18.10
N GLU A 344 -43.68 -22.69 18.02
CA GLU A 344 -43.10 -21.36 18.14
C GLU A 344 -43.84 -20.40 17.18
N PRO A 345 -44.26 -19.21 17.64
CA PRO A 345 -44.90 -18.25 16.77
C PRO A 345 -43.98 -17.98 15.58
N LYS A 346 -44.51 -18.14 14.36
CA LYS A 346 -43.77 -17.84 13.15
C LYS A 346 -43.68 -16.32 13.02
N VAL A 347 -42.58 -15.75 13.50
CA VAL A 347 -42.27 -14.33 13.29
C VAL A 347 -41.52 -14.20 11.97
N LYS A 348 -42.09 -13.47 11.00
CA LYS A 348 -41.41 -13.17 9.73
C LYS A 348 -40.76 -11.78 9.81
N ALA A 349 -39.45 -11.70 9.58
CA ALA A 349 -38.79 -10.42 9.38
C ALA A 349 -39.08 -9.90 7.97
N VAL A 350 -39.57 -8.67 7.88
CA VAL A 350 -39.92 -7.99 6.62
C VAL A 350 -39.12 -6.69 6.57
N LYS A 351 -38.37 -6.44 5.50
CA LYS A 351 -37.62 -5.19 5.38
C LYS A 351 -38.54 -4.05 4.97
N ARG A 352 -38.34 -2.86 5.53
CA ARG A 352 -39.06 -1.64 5.12
C ARG A 352 -38.95 -1.39 3.62
N THR A 353 -37.83 -1.70 2.97
CA THR A 353 -37.65 -1.55 1.52
C THR A 353 -38.56 -2.43 0.68
N ASP A 354 -39.01 -3.56 1.23
CA ASP A 354 -39.83 -4.53 0.49
C ASP A 354 -41.31 -4.11 0.47
N VAL A 355 -41.74 -3.37 1.50
CA VAL A 355 -43.12 -2.89 1.65
C VAL A 355 -43.29 -1.42 1.28
N CYS A 356 -42.30 -0.58 1.56
CA CYS A 356 -42.31 0.87 1.32
C CYS A 356 -41.48 1.21 0.07
N ALA A 357 -42.13 1.24 -1.10
CA ALA A 357 -41.48 1.56 -2.37
C ALA A 357 -41.07 3.05 -2.45
N ARG A 358 -40.01 3.38 -3.18
CA ARG A 358 -39.60 4.78 -3.41
C ARG A 358 -40.58 5.46 -4.38
N LYS A 359 -41.30 6.48 -3.92
CA LYS A 359 -42.27 7.28 -4.70
C LYS A 359 -42.15 8.75 -4.31
N VAL A 360 -42.39 9.65 -5.27
CA VAL A 360 -42.58 11.08 -5.00
C VAL A 360 -44.07 11.29 -4.71
N LEU A 361 -44.39 11.86 -3.56
CA LEU A 361 -45.76 12.11 -3.10
C LEU A 361 -45.98 13.62 -3.09
N SER A 362 -46.93 14.12 -3.88
CA SER A 362 -47.12 15.56 -4.12
C SER A 362 -48.48 16.09 -3.65
N SER A 363 -49.33 15.20 -3.14
CA SER A 363 -50.67 15.53 -2.63
C SER A 363 -51.08 14.56 -1.51
N GLU A 364 -52.07 14.94 -0.71
CA GLU A 364 -52.64 14.08 0.34
C GLU A 364 -53.19 12.76 -0.24
N ALA A 365 -53.86 12.82 -1.40
CA ALA A 365 -54.35 11.64 -2.09
C ALA A 365 -53.23 10.66 -2.51
N ASP A 366 -52.05 11.18 -2.89
CA ASP A 366 -50.89 10.34 -3.21
C ASP A 366 -50.36 9.62 -1.96
N VAL A 367 -50.40 10.30 -0.81
CA VAL A 367 -49.99 9.72 0.49
C VAL A 367 -50.94 8.59 0.89
N ASP A 368 -52.26 8.81 0.81
CA ASP A 368 -53.25 7.79 1.16
C ASP A 368 -53.15 6.56 0.25
N ALA A 369 -52.99 6.77 -1.06
CA ALA A 369 -52.80 5.69 -2.02
C ALA A 369 -51.51 4.91 -1.72
N TYR A 370 -50.44 5.61 -1.35
CA TYR A 370 -49.17 4.99 -0.95
C TYR A 370 -49.33 4.15 0.33
N LEU A 371 -50.00 4.68 1.35
CA LEU A 371 -50.25 3.95 2.61
C LEU A 371 -51.17 2.74 2.39
N ALA A 372 -52.15 2.83 1.50
CA ALA A 372 -52.98 1.69 1.12
C ALA A 372 -52.14 0.57 0.47
N GLU A 373 -51.21 0.92 -0.43
CA GLU A 373 -50.28 -0.03 -1.06
C GLU A 373 -49.35 -0.70 -0.01
N VAL A 374 -48.81 0.09 0.93
CA VAL A 374 -47.98 -0.44 2.03
C VAL A 374 -48.80 -1.37 2.92
N ARG A 375 -50.04 -0.99 3.26
CA ARG A 375 -50.95 -1.81 4.07
C ARG A 375 -51.25 -3.14 3.39
N GLU A 376 -51.52 -3.13 2.10
CA GLU A 376 -51.79 -4.35 1.33
C GLU A 376 -50.59 -5.31 1.37
N LYS A 377 -49.37 -4.79 1.15
CA LYS A 377 -48.14 -5.60 1.22
C LYS A 377 -47.90 -6.14 2.62
N LEU A 378 -48.08 -5.35 3.68
CA LEU A 378 -47.93 -5.81 5.06
C LEU A 378 -48.91 -6.93 5.41
N LEU A 379 -50.17 -6.82 4.97
CA LEU A 379 -51.17 -7.87 5.18
C LEU A 379 -50.85 -9.14 4.41
N ALA A 380 -50.31 -9.03 3.20
CA ALA A 380 -49.84 -10.17 2.42
C ALA A 380 -48.65 -10.86 3.10
N GLU A 381 -47.71 -10.11 3.65
CA GLU A 381 -46.56 -10.63 4.40
C GLU A 381 -46.96 -11.29 5.72
N LEU A 382 -48.03 -10.80 6.37
CA LEU A 382 -48.62 -11.39 7.58
C LEU A 382 -49.44 -12.65 7.29
N ALA A 383 -49.89 -12.86 6.05
CA ALA A 383 -50.71 -14.02 5.71
C ALA A 383 -49.94 -15.34 5.90
N GLY A 384 -50.39 -16.16 6.85
CA GLY A 384 -49.81 -17.48 7.13
C GLY A 384 -48.66 -17.48 8.15
N VAL A 385 -48.37 -16.34 8.79
CA VAL A 385 -47.43 -16.19 9.91
C VAL A 385 -48.12 -15.53 11.10
N ASP A 386 -47.60 -15.75 12.32
CA ASP A 386 -48.25 -15.28 13.55
C ASP A 386 -47.99 -13.79 13.82
N SER A 387 -46.85 -13.29 13.35
CA SER A 387 -46.46 -11.88 13.44
C SER A 387 -45.41 -11.53 12.41
N ILE A 388 -45.33 -10.25 12.06
CA ILE A 388 -44.28 -9.69 11.22
C ILE A 388 -43.46 -8.68 12.02
N ARG A 389 -42.15 -8.66 11.80
CA ARG A 389 -41.25 -7.65 12.34
C ARG A 389 -40.70 -6.80 11.21
N LEU A 390 -40.98 -5.51 11.27
CA LEU A 390 -40.45 -4.53 10.32
C LEU A 390 -39.01 -4.16 10.71
N GLY A 391 -38.07 -4.48 9.82
CA GLY A 391 -36.65 -4.06 9.90
C GLY A 391 -36.37 -2.81 9.09
#